data_AF-A0AA37SCV7-F1
#
_entry.id   AF-A0AA37SCV7-F1
#
_cell.length_a   1.000
_cell.length_b   1.000
_cell.length_c   1.000
_cell.angle_alpha   90.00
_cell.angle_beta   90.00
_cell.angle_gamma   90.00
#
_symmetry.space_group_name_H-M   'P 1'
#
loop_
_entity.id
_entity.type
_entity.pdbx_description
1 polymer ?
#
loop_
_entity_poly.entity_id
_entity_poly.type
_entity_poly.pdbx_seq_one_letter_code
_entity_poly.pdbx_strand_id
1 'polypeptide(L)'
;MAIQEQPTHTLEQLFEDLADSFLELKIQQEPSEVHGVLVGMLVQSDKKSVDDWLALLDMIDLDTAQIDERTQSIMQEIYQITREGLASDQYDFQLLMPADDYEVGERANALAVWASGFITGYGLAAEHKRDLSVEMVELLNHLHAISELDDQLSDSEENEKDLYELYEYVRLGVLMLRQAMQGDTGAAVEPSSEGKTLH
;
A
#
# COMPACT_ATOMS: atom_id res chain seq x y z
N MET A 1 24.18 -27.02 -7.15
CA MET A 1 22.76 -26.63 -7.24
C MET A 1 22.79 -25.17 -7.65
N ALA A 2 22.55 -24.89 -8.94
CA ALA A 2 22.53 -23.52 -9.41
C ALA A 2 21.29 -22.87 -8.79
N ILE A 3 21.50 -21.82 -7.99
CA ILE A 3 20.42 -20.88 -7.67
C ILE A 3 20.15 -20.23 -9.02
N GLN A 4 19.07 -20.65 -9.69
CA GLN A 4 18.52 -19.84 -10.76
C GLN A 4 18.02 -18.58 -10.06
N GLU A 5 18.76 -17.48 -10.18
CA GLU A 5 18.21 -16.16 -9.91
C GLU A 5 17.05 -16.00 -10.88
N GLN A 6 15.84 -16.17 -10.36
CA GLN A 6 14.63 -15.76 -11.07
C GLN A 6 14.81 -14.27 -11.39
N PRO A 7 14.55 -13.81 -12.62
CA PRO A 7 14.51 -12.38 -12.86
C PRO A 7 13.44 -11.80 -11.93
N THR A 8 13.85 -10.91 -11.01
CA THR A 8 12.89 -10.15 -10.20
C THR A 8 12.18 -9.21 -11.15
N HIS A 9 10.88 -9.40 -11.35
CA HIS A 9 10.11 -8.47 -12.17
C HIS A 9 10.11 -7.10 -11.49
N THR A 10 10.15 -6.04 -12.29
CA THR A 10 9.91 -4.69 -11.74
C THR A 10 8.45 -4.55 -11.34
N LEU A 11 8.13 -3.64 -10.42
CA LEU A 11 6.72 -3.36 -10.09
C LEU A 11 5.93 -2.84 -11.30
N GLU A 12 6.58 -2.15 -12.24
CA GLU A 12 5.97 -1.76 -13.52
C GLU A 12 5.57 -3.00 -14.34
N GLN A 13 6.44 -3.99 -14.46
CA GLN A 13 6.11 -5.25 -15.15
C GLN A 13 4.98 -6.01 -14.45
N LEU A 14 4.99 -6.05 -13.13
CA LEU A 14 3.94 -6.69 -12.34
C LEU A 14 2.60 -5.94 -12.42
N PHE A 15 2.63 -4.62 -12.58
CA PHE A 15 1.43 -3.82 -12.84
C PHE A 15 0.80 -4.25 -14.17
N GLU A 16 1.57 -4.28 -15.25
CA GLU A 16 1.09 -4.69 -16.58
C GLU A 16 0.57 -6.13 -16.58
N ASP A 17 1.33 -7.06 -16.01
CA ASP A 17 0.94 -8.47 -15.94
C ASP A 17 -0.36 -8.68 -15.14
N LEU A 18 -0.56 -7.90 -14.06
CA LEU A 18 -1.78 -7.94 -13.26
C LEU A 18 -2.95 -7.27 -13.99
N ALA A 19 -2.73 -6.14 -14.66
CA ALA A 19 -3.74 -5.43 -15.45
C ALA A 19 -4.28 -6.34 -16.57
N ASP A 20 -3.39 -6.98 -17.33
CA ASP A 20 -3.74 -7.94 -18.37
C ASP A 20 -4.57 -9.11 -17.80
N SER A 21 -4.13 -9.66 -16.67
CA SER A 21 -4.82 -10.77 -16.01
C SER A 21 -6.21 -10.35 -15.51
N PHE A 22 -6.34 -9.16 -14.93
CA PHE A 22 -7.62 -8.62 -14.48
C PHE A 22 -8.59 -8.39 -15.64
N LEU A 23 -8.09 -7.89 -16.78
CA LEU A 23 -8.87 -7.73 -17.99
C LEU A 23 -9.38 -9.08 -18.55
N GLU A 24 -8.51 -10.09 -18.61
CA GLU A 24 -8.87 -11.46 -19.06
C GLU A 24 -9.95 -12.10 -18.16
N LEU A 25 -9.80 -11.93 -16.85
CA LEU A 25 -10.73 -12.46 -15.82
C LEU A 25 -11.97 -11.58 -15.62
N LYS A 26 -12.02 -10.39 -16.25
CA LYS A 26 -13.08 -9.38 -16.11
C LYS A 26 -13.26 -8.86 -14.68
N ILE A 27 -12.17 -8.84 -13.92
CA ILE A 27 -12.08 -8.15 -12.64
C ILE A 27 -12.22 -6.64 -12.91
N GLN A 28 -12.98 -5.94 -12.06
CA GLN A 28 -13.30 -4.52 -12.27
C GLN A 28 -12.35 -3.58 -11.53
N GLN A 29 -11.69 -4.09 -10.49
CA GLN A 29 -10.72 -3.35 -9.69
C GLN A 29 -9.43 -3.11 -10.47
N GLU A 30 -8.73 -2.04 -10.12
CA GLU A 30 -7.44 -1.68 -10.72
C GLU A 30 -6.27 -2.33 -9.95
N PRO A 31 -5.14 -2.68 -10.61
CA PRO A 31 -3.94 -3.16 -9.93
C PRO A 31 -3.47 -2.21 -8.80
N SER A 32 -3.51 -0.91 -9.04
CA SER A 32 -3.14 0.09 -8.04
C SER A 32 -4.10 0.09 -6.83
N GLU A 33 -5.39 -0.10 -7.05
CA GLU A 33 -6.38 -0.19 -5.97
C GLU A 33 -6.10 -1.39 -5.06
N VAL A 34 -5.93 -2.58 -5.64
CA VAL A 34 -5.69 -3.80 -4.87
C VAL A 34 -4.34 -3.75 -4.13
N HIS A 35 -3.34 -3.09 -4.71
CA HIS A 35 -2.07 -2.80 -4.04
C HIS A 35 -2.25 -1.81 -2.87
N GLY A 36 -3.11 -0.79 -3.02
CA GLY A 36 -3.52 0.08 -1.92
C GLY A 36 -4.05 -0.75 -0.75
N VAL A 37 -5.00 -1.66 -1.00
CA VAL A 37 -5.59 -2.54 0.01
C VAL A 37 -4.51 -3.35 0.74
N LEU A 38 -3.57 -3.94 0.00
CA LEU A 38 -2.43 -4.67 0.55
C LEU A 38 -1.60 -3.80 1.50
N VAL A 39 -1.22 -2.61 1.05
CA VAL A 39 -0.35 -1.72 1.82
C VAL A 39 -1.07 -1.26 3.10
N GLY A 40 -2.35 -0.88 3.01
CA GLY A 40 -3.16 -0.52 4.17
C GLY A 40 -3.21 -1.64 5.21
N MET A 41 -3.40 -2.88 4.76
CA MET A 41 -3.39 -4.06 5.61
C MET A 41 -2.02 -4.29 6.29
N LEU A 42 -0.92 -4.21 5.52
CA LEU A 42 0.44 -4.44 6.04
C LEU A 42 0.91 -3.32 6.99
N VAL A 43 0.43 -2.09 6.80
CA VAL A 43 0.68 -0.99 7.75
C VAL A 43 0.05 -1.29 9.10
N GLN A 44 -1.16 -1.87 9.13
CA GLN A 44 -1.81 -2.29 10.37
C GLN A 44 -1.06 -3.42 11.08
N SER A 45 -0.54 -4.40 10.33
CA SER A 45 0.28 -5.49 10.89
C SER A 45 1.12 -6.19 9.82
N ASP A 46 2.41 -6.37 10.11
CA ASP A 46 3.34 -7.18 9.29
C ASP A 46 3.09 -8.69 9.37
N LYS A 47 2.22 -9.14 10.27
CA LYS A 47 1.89 -10.55 10.44
C LYS A 47 0.85 -11.03 9.43
N LYS A 48 0.24 -10.11 8.67
CA LYS A 48 -0.78 -10.42 7.67
C LYS A 48 -0.14 -11.11 6.46
N SER A 49 -0.73 -12.22 6.07
CA SER A 49 -0.31 -13.08 4.97
C SER A 49 -0.93 -12.65 3.64
N VAL A 50 -0.50 -13.27 2.53
CA VAL A 50 -1.17 -13.12 1.23
C VAL A 50 -2.62 -13.61 1.27
N ASP A 51 -2.92 -14.65 2.05
CA ASP A 51 -4.29 -15.16 2.20
C ASP A 51 -5.19 -14.16 2.92
N ASP A 52 -4.65 -13.41 3.90
CA ASP A 52 -5.38 -12.31 4.55
C ASP A 52 -5.69 -11.19 3.56
N TRP A 53 -4.77 -10.90 2.63
CA TRP A 53 -5.01 -9.91 1.57
C TRP A 53 -6.12 -10.36 0.63
N LEU A 54 -6.07 -11.60 0.13
CA LEU A 54 -7.12 -12.17 -0.72
C LEU A 54 -8.48 -12.14 -0.02
N ALA A 55 -8.54 -12.47 1.27
CA ALA A 55 -9.77 -12.40 2.04
C ALA A 55 -10.34 -10.97 2.15
N LEU A 56 -9.49 -9.93 2.20
CA LEU A 56 -9.94 -8.53 2.14
C LEU A 56 -10.45 -8.15 0.76
N LEU A 57 -9.81 -8.64 -0.32
CA LEU A 57 -10.26 -8.42 -1.68
C LEU A 57 -11.65 -9.03 -1.94
N ASP A 58 -11.92 -10.23 -1.42
CA ASP A 58 -13.26 -10.83 -1.43
C ASP A 58 -14.32 -9.95 -0.73
N MET A 59 -13.94 -9.23 0.33
CA MET A 59 -14.86 -8.33 1.05
C MET A 59 -15.19 -7.06 0.25
N ILE A 60 -14.41 -6.72 -0.77
CA ILE A 60 -14.61 -5.55 -1.65
C ILE A 60 -15.03 -5.97 -3.07
N ASP A 61 -15.75 -7.10 -3.15
CA ASP A 61 -16.39 -7.62 -4.36
C ASP A 61 -15.42 -8.05 -5.49
N LEU A 62 -14.15 -8.32 -5.16
CA LEU A 62 -13.25 -9.04 -6.07
C LEU A 62 -13.41 -10.54 -5.79
N ASP A 63 -14.09 -11.28 -6.68
CA ASP A 63 -14.27 -12.74 -6.55
C ASP A 63 -12.93 -13.47 -6.72
N THR A 64 -12.21 -13.68 -5.61
CA THR A 64 -10.88 -14.31 -5.64
C THR A 64 -10.94 -15.77 -6.10
N ALA A 65 -12.11 -16.40 -6.12
CA ALA A 65 -12.27 -17.74 -6.67
C ALA A 65 -12.07 -17.81 -8.20
N GLN A 66 -12.12 -16.67 -8.91
CA GLN A 66 -11.81 -16.59 -10.35
C GLN A 66 -10.32 -16.41 -10.63
N ILE A 67 -9.50 -16.11 -9.61
CA ILE A 67 -8.06 -15.90 -9.76
C ILE A 67 -7.40 -17.23 -10.14
N ASP A 68 -6.75 -17.26 -11.30
CA ASP A 68 -6.01 -18.43 -11.76
C ASP A 68 -4.58 -18.49 -11.17
N GLU A 69 -3.88 -19.61 -11.40
CA GLU A 69 -2.53 -19.83 -10.85
C GLU A 69 -1.52 -18.77 -11.32
N ARG A 70 -1.70 -18.22 -12.53
CA ARG A 70 -0.84 -17.16 -13.06
C ARG A 70 -1.04 -15.86 -12.27
N THR A 71 -2.28 -15.41 -12.16
CA THR A 71 -2.66 -14.18 -11.44
C THR A 71 -2.26 -14.30 -9.97
N GLN A 72 -2.49 -15.46 -9.36
CA GLN A 72 -2.08 -15.73 -7.99
C GLN A 72 -0.56 -15.61 -7.81
N SER A 73 0.24 -16.08 -8.77
CA SER A 73 1.70 -15.97 -8.71
C SER A 73 2.17 -14.51 -8.79
N ILE A 74 1.56 -13.71 -9.68
CA ILE A 74 1.83 -12.26 -9.80
C ILE A 74 1.51 -11.55 -8.48
N MET A 75 0.34 -11.82 -7.91
CA MET A 75 -0.08 -11.24 -6.63
C MET A 75 0.86 -11.65 -5.48
N GLN A 76 1.34 -12.90 -5.45
CA GLN A 76 2.33 -13.33 -4.46
C GLN A 76 3.66 -12.58 -4.58
N GLU A 77 4.12 -12.32 -5.80
CA GLU A 77 5.34 -11.54 -6.04
C GLU A 77 5.17 -10.08 -5.58
N ILE A 78 4.05 -9.45 -5.94
CA ILE A 78 3.68 -8.09 -5.46
C ILE A 78 3.66 -8.08 -3.92
N TYR A 79 2.97 -9.03 -3.28
CA TYR A 79 2.93 -9.14 -1.82
C TYR A 79 4.33 -9.17 -1.21
N GLN A 80 5.23 -9.98 -1.77
CA GLN A 80 6.57 -10.16 -1.22
C GLN A 80 7.41 -8.89 -1.38
N ILE A 81 7.40 -8.27 -2.57
CA ILE A 81 8.11 -7.01 -2.85
C ILE A 81 7.60 -5.89 -1.94
N THR A 82 6.28 -5.72 -1.83
CA THR A 82 5.67 -4.69 -0.98
C THR A 82 6.03 -4.90 0.49
N ARG A 83 5.96 -6.13 0.99
CA ARG A 83 6.31 -6.44 2.38
C ARG A 83 7.78 -6.16 2.68
N GLU A 84 8.68 -6.51 1.76
CA GLU A 84 10.11 -6.24 1.89
C GLU A 84 10.42 -4.74 1.83
N GLY A 85 9.81 -4.02 0.88
CA GLY A 85 9.97 -2.57 0.73
C GLY A 85 9.51 -1.80 1.98
N LEU A 86 8.38 -2.18 2.57
CA LEU A 86 7.87 -1.59 3.82
C LEU A 86 8.74 -1.91 5.05
N ALA A 87 9.55 -2.97 5.00
CA ALA A 87 10.45 -3.37 6.08
C ALA A 87 11.90 -2.89 5.87
N SER A 88 12.23 -2.32 4.71
CA SER A 88 13.58 -1.86 4.38
C SER A 88 13.94 -0.57 5.12
N ASP A 89 15.12 -0.56 5.74
CA ASP A 89 15.71 0.65 6.35
C ASP A 89 16.23 1.66 5.29
N GLN A 90 16.22 1.30 4.01
CA GLN A 90 16.71 2.14 2.92
C GLN A 90 15.61 2.97 2.24
N TYR A 91 14.38 2.94 2.77
CA TYR A 91 13.21 3.61 2.18
C TYR A 91 12.91 3.12 0.76
N ASP A 92 13.00 1.82 0.52
CA ASP A 92 12.84 1.20 -0.82
C ASP A 92 11.37 0.93 -1.21
N PHE A 93 10.41 1.17 -0.31
CA PHE A 93 8.98 1.00 -0.64
C PHE A 93 8.61 1.81 -1.87
N GLN A 94 7.88 1.20 -2.80
CA GLN A 94 7.38 1.79 -4.04
C GLN A 94 5.88 1.50 -4.17
N LEU A 95 5.19 2.33 -4.93
CA LEU A 95 3.78 2.12 -5.29
C LEU A 95 3.68 1.26 -6.55
N LEU A 96 2.72 0.34 -6.62
CA LEU A 96 2.35 -0.36 -7.85
C LEU A 96 1.52 0.59 -8.73
N MET A 97 2.17 1.19 -9.73
CA MET A 97 1.61 2.24 -10.58
C MET A 97 1.84 1.90 -12.06
N PRO A 98 1.01 2.43 -12.97
CA PRO A 98 1.29 2.39 -14.40
C PRO A 98 2.61 3.08 -14.73
N ALA A 99 3.25 2.64 -15.81
CA ALA A 99 4.51 3.20 -16.30
C ALA A 99 4.36 4.66 -16.78
N ASP A 100 5.48 5.35 -16.96
CA ASP A 100 5.52 6.78 -17.30
C ASP A 100 5.07 7.11 -18.73
N ASP A 101 4.82 6.10 -19.56
CA ASP A 101 4.27 6.22 -20.91
C ASP A 101 2.75 6.32 -20.97
N TYR A 102 2.06 6.13 -19.83
CA TYR A 102 0.64 6.43 -19.65
C TYR A 102 0.38 7.93 -19.50
N GLU A 103 -0.81 8.38 -19.92
CA GLU A 103 -1.22 9.79 -19.79
C GLU A 103 -1.22 10.21 -18.30
N VAL A 104 -0.93 11.49 -18.03
CA VAL A 104 -0.85 11.98 -16.64
C VAL A 104 -2.18 11.80 -15.91
N GLY A 105 -3.30 11.97 -16.62
CA GLY A 105 -4.65 11.75 -16.09
C GLY A 105 -4.88 10.29 -15.65
N GLU A 106 -4.41 9.33 -16.46
CA GLU A 106 -4.53 7.90 -16.14
C GLU A 106 -3.69 7.54 -14.91
N ARG A 107 -2.46 8.03 -14.84
CA ARG A 107 -1.57 7.85 -13.68
C ARG A 107 -2.06 8.56 -12.40
N ALA A 108 -2.75 9.69 -12.54
CA ALA A 108 -3.40 10.37 -11.42
C ALA A 108 -4.63 9.61 -10.92
N ASN A 109 -5.46 9.08 -11.84
CA ASN A 109 -6.55 8.19 -11.48
C ASN A 109 -6.05 6.94 -10.75
N ALA A 110 -4.97 6.32 -11.23
CA ALA A 110 -4.33 5.19 -10.56
C ALA A 110 -3.94 5.51 -9.11
N LEU A 111 -3.47 6.74 -8.84
CA LEU A 111 -3.12 7.18 -7.49
C LEU A 111 -4.36 7.40 -6.62
N ALA A 112 -5.42 7.95 -7.20
CA ALA A 112 -6.70 8.15 -6.51
C ALA A 112 -7.29 6.82 -6.05
N VAL A 113 -7.35 5.82 -6.94
CA VAL A 113 -7.83 4.47 -6.60
C VAL A 113 -6.87 3.74 -5.67
N TRP A 114 -5.55 3.96 -5.78
CA TRP A 114 -4.57 3.45 -4.81
C TRP A 114 -4.85 3.99 -3.41
N ALA A 115 -5.10 5.30 -3.27
CA ALA A 115 -5.38 5.92 -1.98
C ALA A 115 -6.71 5.43 -1.38
N SER A 116 -7.74 5.26 -2.22
CA SER A 116 -9.01 4.63 -1.82
C SER A 116 -8.82 3.20 -1.31
N GLY A 117 -8.06 2.39 -2.06
CA GLY A 117 -7.70 1.03 -1.67
C GLY A 117 -6.93 0.99 -0.34
N PHE A 118 -5.97 1.90 -0.16
CA PHE A 118 -5.21 2.04 1.09
C PHE A 118 -6.11 2.29 2.29
N ILE A 119 -7.02 3.27 2.20
CA ILE A 119 -7.95 3.60 3.29
C ILE A 119 -8.83 2.39 3.61
N THR A 120 -9.31 1.71 2.58
CA THR A 120 -10.15 0.51 2.70
C THR A 120 -9.41 -0.63 3.40
N GLY A 121 -8.21 -0.98 2.93
CA GLY A 121 -7.38 -2.02 3.54
C GLY A 121 -6.96 -1.70 4.96
N TYR A 122 -6.56 -0.45 5.24
CA TYR A 122 -6.19 0.00 6.58
C TYR A 122 -7.38 -0.08 7.56
N GLY A 123 -8.58 0.29 7.11
CA GLY A 123 -9.80 0.24 7.90
C GLY A 123 -10.27 -1.19 8.17
N LEU A 124 -10.32 -2.05 7.15
CA LEU A 124 -10.77 -3.44 7.29
C LEU A 124 -9.81 -4.31 8.09
N ALA A 125 -8.50 -4.03 8.01
CA ALA A 125 -7.49 -4.75 8.79
C ALA A 125 -7.40 -4.33 10.26
N ALA A 126 -8.15 -3.31 10.69
CA ALA A 126 -8.13 -2.81 12.06
C ALA A 126 -8.78 -3.81 13.03
N GLU A 127 -7.97 -4.53 13.81
CA GLU A 127 -8.46 -5.49 14.81
C GLU A 127 -9.04 -4.81 16.06
N HIS A 128 -8.53 -3.62 16.39
CA HIS A 128 -8.92 -2.85 17.58
C HIS A 128 -8.90 -1.35 17.28
N LYS A 129 -9.70 -0.57 18.00
CA LYS A 129 -9.58 0.88 17.97
C LYS A 129 -8.22 1.29 18.57
N ARG A 130 -7.47 2.08 17.80
CA ARG A 130 -6.24 2.74 18.24
C ARG A 130 -6.42 4.24 18.20
N ASP A 131 -5.83 4.91 19.18
CA ASP A 131 -5.72 6.36 19.14
C ASP A 131 -4.56 6.71 18.20
N LEU A 132 -4.88 7.34 17.08
CA LEU A 132 -3.89 7.81 16.12
C LEU A 132 -3.36 9.17 16.56
N SER A 133 -2.08 9.45 16.27
CA SER A 133 -1.54 10.79 16.46
C SER A 133 -2.22 11.78 15.50
N VAL A 134 -2.11 13.07 15.78
CA VAL A 134 -2.67 14.11 14.91
C VAL A 134 -2.09 14.01 13.51
N GLU A 135 -0.78 13.77 13.40
CA GLU A 135 -0.05 13.64 12.15
C GLU A 135 -0.53 12.43 11.33
N MET A 136 -0.83 11.31 11.99
CA MET A 136 -1.39 10.13 11.32
C MET A 136 -2.80 10.41 10.78
N VAL A 137 -3.63 11.09 11.56
CA VAL A 137 -4.99 11.48 11.14
C VAL A 137 -4.93 12.44 9.96
N GLU A 138 -4.02 13.41 9.98
CA GLU A 138 -3.79 14.34 8.87
C GLU A 138 -3.35 13.60 7.60
N LEU A 139 -2.42 12.64 7.69
CA LEU A 139 -2.03 11.83 6.54
C LEU A 139 -3.22 11.05 5.96
N LEU A 140 -4.04 10.39 6.79
CA LEU A 140 -5.23 9.68 6.32
C LEU A 140 -6.24 10.62 5.64
N ASN A 141 -6.40 11.84 6.15
CA ASN A 141 -7.25 12.86 5.52
C ASN A 141 -6.67 13.32 4.18
N HIS A 142 -5.35 13.44 4.05
CA HIS A 142 -4.72 13.78 2.76
C HIS A 142 -4.86 12.64 1.75
N LEU A 143 -4.69 11.38 2.17
CA LEU A 143 -4.97 10.23 1.31
C LEU A 143 -6.43 10.22 0.86
N HIS A 144 -7.36 10.59 1.73
CA HIS A 144 -8.77 10.74 1.33
C HIS A 144 -8.96 11.88 0.33
N ALA A 145 -8.27 13.01 0.49
CA ALA A 145 -8.33 14.08 -0.51
C ALA A 145 -7.74 13.63 -1.86
N ILE A 146 -6.68 12.80 -1.84
CA ILE A 146 -6.08 12.21 -3.05
C ILE A 146 -7.05 11.22 -3.71
N SER A 147 -7.82 10.45 -2.94
CA SER A 147 -8.81 9.52 -3.51
C SER A 147 -9.96 10.22 -4.25
N GLU A 148 -10.11 11.52 -4.07
CA GLU A 148 -11.12 12.37 -4.72
C GLU A 148 -10.52 13.24 -5.85
N LEU A 149 -9.28 12.97 -6.28
CA LEU A 149 -8.68 13.69 -7.41
C LEU A 149 -9.47 13.46 -8.69
N ASP A 150 -9.55 14.52 -9.50
CA ASP A 150 -10.13 14.47 -10.85
C ASP A 150 -9.12 13.83 -11.81
N ASP A 151 -9.61 12.96 -12.70
CA ASP A 151 -8.82 12.28 -13.73
C ASP A 151 -8.61 13.15 -14.99
N GLN A 152 -9.27 14.31 -15.08
CA GLN A 152 -9.19 15.24 -16.22
C GLN A 152 -7.96 16.16 -16.18
N LEU A 153 -6.77 15.59 -15.97
CA LEU A 153 -5.51 16.31 -16.09
C LEU A 153 -5.01 16.30 -17.54
N SER A 154 -4.60 17.47 -18.03
CA SER A 154 -3.93 17.58 -19.33
C SER A 154 -2.45 17.20 -19.21
N ASP A 155 -1.89 16.54 -20.22
CA ASP A 155 -0.45 16.30 -20.28
C ASP A 155 0.34 17.62 -20.35
N SER A 156 1.09 17.90 -19.29
CA SER A 156 1.97 19.05 -19.18
C SER A 156 3.12 18.75 -18.23
N GLU A 157 4.29 19.36 -18.45
CA GLU A 157 5.45 19.20 -17.58
C GLU A 157 5.17 19.61 -16.12
N GLU A 158 4.23 20.54 -15.90
CA GLU A 158 3.78 20.96 -14.58
C GLU A 158 3.00 19.84 -13.88
N ASN A 159 2.00 19.26 -14.55
CA ASN A 159 1.20 18.16 -13.97
C ASN A 159 2.04 16.88 -13.75
N GLU A 160 2.99 16.58 -14.65
CA GLU A 160 3.96 15.48 -14.45
C GLU A 160 4.76 15.65 -13.16
N LYS A 161 5.28 16.87 -12.96
CA LYS A 161 6.07 17.20 -11.77
C LYS A 161 5.22 17.12 -10.50
N ASP A 162 4.02 17.65 -10.53
CA ASP A 162 3.10 17.64 -9.39
C ASP A 162 2.68 16.21 -9.03
N LEU A 163 2.41 15.36 -10.03
CA LEU A 163 2.08 13.95 -9.81
C LEU A 163 3.26 13.18 -9.20
N TYR A 164 4.49 13.40 -9.69
CA TYR A 164 5.69 12.80 -9.11
C TYR A 164 5.89 13.23 -7.65
N GLU A 165 5.67 14.51 -7.33
CA GLU A 165 5.74 15.00 -5.95
C GLU A 165 4.66 14.35 -5.05
N LEU A 166 3.45 14.11 -5.58
CA LEU A 166 2.41 13.37 -4.86
C LEU A 166 2.79 11.91 -4.61
N TYR A 167 3.41 11.23 -5.57
CA TYR A 167 3.89 9.85 -5.39
C TYR A 167 4.88 9.77 -4.23
N GLU A 168 5.88 10.64 -4.21
CA GLU A 168 6.86 10.68 -3.12
C GLU A 168 6.23 11.08 -1.78
N TYR A 169 5.28 12.02 -1.79
CA TYR A 169 4.53 12.39 -0.58
C TYR A 169 3.80 11.18 0.02
N VAL A 170 3.06 10.43 -0.80
CA VAL A 170 2.32 9.23 -0.38
C VAL A 170 3.28 8.16 0.12
N ARG A 171 4.36 7.90 -0.62
CA ARG A 171 5.36 6.87 -0.29
C ARG A 171 6.01 7.13 1.07
N LEU A 172 6.45 8.37 1.31
CA LEU A 172 7.03 8.78 2.60
C LEU A 172 6.00 8.77 3.72
N GLY A 173 4.77 9.22 3.45
CA GLY A 173 3.66 9.19 4.40
C GLY A 173 3.36 7.77 4.90
N VAL A 174 3.28 6.79 3.98
CA VAL A 174 3.09 5.37 4.32
C VAL A 174 4.21 4.84 5.21
N LEU A 175 5.48 5.16 4.89
CA LEU A 175 6.63 4.73 5.69
C LEU A 175 6.60 5.35 7.10
N MET A 176 6.24 6.62 7.22
CA MET A 176 6.06 7.29 8.52
C MET A 176 4.94 6.67 9.34
N LEU A 177 3.79 6.39 8.72
CA LEU A 177 2.67 5.74 9.37
C LEU A 177 3.06 4.33 9.85
N ARG A 178 3.74 3.56 9.00
CA ARG A 178 4.24 2.23 9.34
C ARG A 178 5.18 2.26 10.56
N GLN A 179 6.15 3.17 10.55
CA GLN A 179 7.11 3.32 11.64
C GLN A 179 6.40 3.65 12.96
N ALA A 180 5.44 4.57 12.91
CA ALA A 180 4.74 4.98 14.10
C ALA A 180 3.78 3.89 14.64
N MET A 181 3.21 3.06 13.76
CA MET A 181 2.45 1.85 14.15
C MET A 181 3.32 0.77 14.80
N GLN A 182 4.61 0.68 14.45
CA GLN A 182 5.57 -0.21 15.13
C GLN A 182 6.03 0.37 16.48
N GLY A 183 6.25 1.70 16.55
CA GLY A 183 6.70 2.41 17.73
C GLY A 183 5.69 2.42 18.90
N ASP A 184 4.40 2.30 18.61
CA ASP A 184 3.34 2.21 19.62
C ASP A 184 3.29 0.84 20.35
N THR A 185 4.11 -0.13 19.94
CA THR A 185 4.23 -1.44 20.62
C THR A 185 5.26 -1.43 21.77
N GLY A 186 5.83 -0.28 22.14
CA GLY A 186 7.04 -0.23 22.98
C GLY A 186 7.08 0.72 24.18
N ALA A 187 6.04 1.50 24.50
CA ALA A 187 6.07 2.44 25.63
C ALA A 187 5.12 2.03 26.76
N ALA A 188 5.35 0.84 27.34
CA ALA A 188 4.96 0.64 28.74
C ALA A 188 5.87 1.53 29.59
N VAL A 189 5.39 2.72 29.95
CA VAL A 189 6.02 3.54 30.98
C VAL A 189 5.94 2.73 32.28
N GLU A 190 7.04 2.07 32.63
CA GLU A 190 7.17 1.48 33.96
C GLU A 190 6.94 2.58 35.00
N PRO A 191 6.00 2.42 35.94
CA PRO A 191 5.89 3.34 37.04
C PRO A 191 7.20 3.26 37.83
N SER A 192 7.98 4.34 37.82
CA SER A 192 9.23 4.44 38.54
C SER A 192 8.95 4.30 40.05
N SER A 193 9.02 3.07 40.55
CA SER A 193 9.27 2.80 41.95
C SER A 193 10.77 2.87 42.15
N GLU A 194 11.26 3.92 42.80
CA GLU A 194 12.06 3.80 44.02
C GLU A 194 12.69 5.14 44.42
N GLY A 195 12.47 5.47 45.69
CA GLY A 195 13.05 6.61 46.38
C GLY A 195 12.64 6.62 47.85
N LYS A 196 12.57 5.44 48.45
CA LYS A 196 12.39 5.27 49.90
C LYS A 196 13.77 5.46 50.52
N THR A 197 14.03 6.61 51.13
CA THR A 197 15.09 6.72 52.12
C THR A 197 14.44 6.98 53.47
N LEU A 198 14.52 5.96 54.34
CA LEU A 198 14.22 6.06 55.76
C LEU A 198 15.23 6.99 56.45
N HIS A 199 14.77 8.05 57.10
CA HIS A 199 14.87 8.31 58.56
C HIS A 199 14.42 9.74 58.88
#